data_AF-A0A920ECR5-F1
#
_entry.id   AF-A0A920ECR5-F1
#
_cell.length_a   1.000
_cell.length_b   1.000
_cell.length_c   1.000
_cell.angle_alpha   90.00
_cell.angle_beta   90.00
_cell.angle_gamma   90.00
#
_symmetry.space_group_name_H-M   'P 1'
#
loop_
_entity.id
_entity.type
_entity.pdbx_description
1 polymer ?
#
loop_
_entity_poly.entity_id
_entity_poly.type
_entity_poly.pdbx_seq_one_letter_code
_entity_poly.pdbx_strand_id
1 'polypeptide(L)'
;MNGFFSACTEDPPIISGVILIKVLNKSHKTIILTARPKSVESETVHWLKRHSVVWDALIMRSDDDHQQSSEMKRTALNQIRDAGYNPILVLMMTQRT
;
A
#
# COMPACT_ATOMS: atom_id res chain seq x y z
N MET A 1 -3.99 23.57 2.79
CA MET A 1 -2.68 23.49 2.11
C MET A 1 -2.63 22.11 1.48
N ASN A 2 -3.02 21.99 0.21
CA ASN A 2 -3.27 20.70 -0.42
C ASN A 2 -1.94 20.14 -0.94
N GLY A 3 -1.30 19.30 -0.14
CA GLY A 3 -0.07 18.60 -0.53
C GLY A 3 -0.35 17.53 -1.58
N PHE A 4 0.63 17.24 -2.42
CA PHE A 4 0.62 16.24 -3.49
C PHE A 4 -0.04 14.89 -3.09
N PHE A 5 0.13 14.43 -1.85
CA PHE A 5 -0.46 13.19 -1.35
C PHE A 5 -1.97 13.23 -1.11
N SER A 6 -2.54 14.41 -0.80
CA SER A 6 -3.99 14.58 -0.64
C SER A 6 -4.72 14.58 -1.98
N ALA A 7 -4.03 14.89 -3.09
CA ALA A 7 -4.63 14.87 -4.42
C ALA A 7 -4.73 13.44 -5.01
N CYS A 8 -3.88 12.51 -4.56
CA CYS A 8 -3.89 11.12 -5.02
C CYS A 8 -5.10 10.28 -4.53
N THR A 9 -6.09 10.89 -3.87
CA THR A 9 -7.39 10.26 -3.55
C THR A 9 -8.37 10.31 -4.72
N GLU A 10 -8.11 11.10 -5.75
CA GLU A 10 -8.99 11.16 -6.93
C GLU A 10 -8.50 10.29 -8.09
N ASP A 11 -7.32 9.68 -7.96
CA ASP A 11 -6.79 8.78 -8.98
C ASP A 11 -7.68 7.52 -9.09
N PRO A 12 -8.09 7.12 -10.30
CA PRO A 12 -8.82 5.88 -10.48
C PRO A 12 -7.93 4.68 -10.09
N PRO A 13 -8.49 3.57 -9.61
CA PRO A 13 -7.70 2.38 -9.29
C PRO A 13 -7.20 1.68 -10.56
N ILE A 14 -6.05 1.00 -10.47
CA ILE A 14 -5.64 0.02 -11.49
C ILE A 14 -6.57 -1.18 -11.37
N ILE A 15 -7.59 -1.26 -12.23
CA ILE A 15 -8.67 -2.26 -12.14
C ILE A 15 -8.13 -3.70 -12.11
N SER A 16 -7.14 -4.02 -12.94
CA SER A 16 -6.51 -5.34 -12.95
C SER A 16 -5.84 -5.68 -11.61
N GLY A 17 -5.22 -4.70 -10.96
CA GLY A 17 -4.64 -4.87 -9.62
C GLY A 17 -5.69 -5.15 -8.55
N VAL A 18 -6.82 -4.44 -8.59
CA VAL A 18 -7.94 -4.66 -7.66
C VAL A 18 -8.52 -6.07 -7.82
N ILE A 19 -8.75 -6.51 -9.06
CA ILE A 19 -9.27 -7.85 -9.35
C ILE A 19 -8.28 -8.93 -8.87
N LEU A 20 -6.99 -8.76 -9.16
CA LEU A 20 -5.96 -9.72 -8.77
C LEU A 20 -5.89 -9.87 -7.25
N ILE A 21 -5.87 -8.75 -6.51
CA ILE A 21 -5.89 -8.75 -5.05
C ILE A 21 -7.13 -9.47 -4.52
N LYS A 22 -8.32 -9.18 -5.08
CA LYS A 22 -9.58 -9.82 -4.67
C LYS A 22 -9.56 -11.34 -4.86
N VAL A 23 -8.89 -11.84 -5.91
CA VAL A 23 -8.74 -13.28 -6.13
C VAL A 23 -7.74 -13.89 -5.15
N LEU A 24 -6.56 -13.28 -4.99
CA LEU A 24 -5.50 -13.79 -4.11
C LEU A 24 -5.90 -13.76 -2.64
N ASN A 25 -6.67 -12.76 -2.21
CA ASN A 25 -7.08 -12.60 -0.82
C ASN A 25 -7.94 -13.76 -0.29
N LYS A 26 -8.56 -14.55 -1.17
CA LYS A 26 -9.35 -15.74 -0.79
C LYS A 26 -8.50 -16.84 -0.13
N SER A 27 -7.20 -16.89 -0.42
CA SER A 27 -6.29 -17.94 0.07
C SER A 27 -5.00 -17.40 0.68
N HIS A 28 -4.71 -16.11 0.49
CA HIS A 28 -3.48 -15.48 0.97
C HIS A 28 -3.77 -14.15 1.67
N LYS A 29 -2.95 -13.84 2.68
CA LYS A 29 -2.98 -12.52 3.31
C LYS A 29 -2.39 -11.47 2.37
N THR A 30 -3.04 -10.31 2.31
CA THR A 30 -2.63 -9.19 1.46
C THR A 30 -2.15 -8.04 2.32
N ILE A 31 -0.89 -7.64 2.12
CA ILE A 31 -0.30 -6.47 2.77
C ILE A 31 -0.13 -5.38 1.73
N ILE A 32 -0.67 -4.19 1.99
CA ILE A 32 -0.39 -2.99 1.19
C ILE A 32 0.77 -2.25 1.85
N LEU A 33 1.86 -2.06 1.12
CA LEU A 33 3.03 -1.31 1.57
C LEU A 33 3.20 -0.05 0.70
N THR A 34 3.06 1.13 1.32
CA THR A 34 3.08 2.42 0.63
C THR A 34 4.04 3.40 1.27
N ALA A 35 4.66 4.26 0.44
CA ALA A 35 5.49 5.37 0.91
C ALA A 35 4.66 6.63 1.24
N ARG A 36 3.33 6.57 1.14
CA ARG A 36 2.45 7.63 1.63
C ARG A 36 2.67 7.80 3.15
N PRO A 37 2.82 9.04 3.65
CA PRO A 37 3.00 9.30 5.08
C PRO A 37 1.73 8.94 5.87
N LYS A 38 1.90 8.59 7.15
CA LYS A 38 0.78 8.29 8.06
C LYS A 38 -0.17 9.47 8.22
N SER A 39 0.31 10.69 8.05
CA SER A 39 -0.54 11.89 8.07
C SER A 39 -1.72 11.87 7.08
N VAL A 40 -1.69 11.02 6.05
CA VAL A 40 -2.78 10.83 5.06
C VAL A 40 -3.43 9.43 5.11
N GLU A 41 -3.35 8.76 6.28
CA GLU A 41 -3.89 7.41 6.47
C GLU A 41 -5.40 7.37 6.25
N SER A 42 -6.14 8.33 6.82
CA SER A 42 -7.60 8.40 6.71
C SER A 42 -8.06 8.47 5.25
N GLU A 43 -7.43 9.34 4.47
CA GLU A 43 -7.65 9.52 3.04
C GLU A 43 -7.32 8.25 2.25
N THR A 44 -6.19 7.61 2.58
CA THR A 44 -5.75 6.37 1.92
C THR A 44 -6.72 5.23 2.20
N VAL A 45 -7.15 5.06 3.45
CA VAL A 45 -8.14 4.04 3.83
C VAL A 45 -9.49 4.33 3.16
N HIS A 46 -9.92 5.58 3.12
CA HIS A 46 -11.16 5.96 2.44
C HIS A 46 -11.11 5.58 0.96
N TRP A 47 -10.02 5.88 0.26
CA TRP A 47 -9.81 5.50 -1.14
C TRP A 47 -9.87 3.98 -1.34
N LEU A 48 -9.15 3.21 -0.52
CA LEU A 48 -9.13 1.75 -0.60
C LEU A 48 -10.52 1.15 -0.41
N LYS A 49 -11.30 1.67 0.56
CA LYS A 49 -12.70 1.26 0.79
C LYS A 49 -13.60 1.64 -0.39
N ARG A 50 -13.53 2.88 -0.86
CA ARG A 50 -14.31 3.39 -2.00
C ARG A 50 -14.13 2.52 -3.23
N HIS A 51 -12.92 2.04 -3.48
CA HIS A 51 -12.58 1.19 -4.62
C HIS A 51 -12.62 -0.31 -4.33
N SER A 52 -13.15 -0.73 -3.17
CA SER A 52 -13.28 -2.14 -2.78
C SER A 52 -11.99 -2.94 -2.89
N VAL A 53 -10.84 -2.30 -2.64
CA VAL A 53 -9.57 -3.00 -2.50
C VAL A 53 -9.65 -3.85 -1.23
N VAL A 54 -9.11 -5.07 -1.24
CA VAL A 54 -9.09 -5.93 -0.05
C VAL A 54 -7.67 -5.97 0.49
N TRP A 55 -7.51 -5.81 1.80
CA TRP A 55 -6.21 -5.89 2.47
C TRP A 55 -6.37 -6.39 3.90
N ASP A 56 -5.36 -7.10 4.40
CA ASP A 56 -5.27 -7.56 5.78
C ASP A 56 -4.41 -6.63 6.63
N ALA A 57 -3.42 -5.95 6.01
CA ALA A 57 -2.59 -4.95 6.67
C ALA A 57 -2.22 -3.81 5.72
N LEU A 58 -2.07 -2.61 6.28
CA LEU A 58 -1.60 -1.41 5.59
C LEU A 58 -0.36 -0.88 6.32
N ILE A 59 0.78 -0.90 5.64
CA ILE A 59 2.04 -0.36 6.13
C ILE A 59 2.31 0.95 5.39
N MET A 60 2.35 2.03 6.15
CA MET A 60 2.58 3.39 5.67
C MET A 60 3.91 3.93 6.18
N ARG A 61 4.40 4.99 5.54
CA ARG A 61 5.60 5.71 5.98
C ARG A 61 5.32 6.44 7.29
N SER A 62 6.21 6.29 8.26
CA SER A 62 6.17 7.11 9.47
C SER A 62 6.45 8.58 9.12
N ASP A 63 5.80 9.53 9.79
CA ASP A 63 5.93 10.95 9.46
C ASP A 63 7.35 11.51 9.74
N ASP A 64 8.13 10.82 10.58
CA ASP A 64 9.54 11.10 10.91
C ASP A 64 10.55 10.34 10.04
N ASP A 65 10.08 9.51 9.09
CA ASP A 65 10.95 8.75 8.19
C ASP A 65 11.35 9.57 6.95
N HIS A 66 12.61 10.00 6.94
CA HIS A 66 13.22 10.76 5.86
C HIS A 66 14.03 9.89 4.86
N GLN A 67 13.98 8.56 4.98
CA GLN A 67 14.72 7.65 4.10
C GLN A 67 14.12 7.57 2.69
N GLN A 68 14.89 7.01 1.76
CA GLN A 68 14.39 6.71 0.42
C GLN A 68 13.26 5.67 0.49
N SER A 69 12.27 5.80 -0.40
CA SER A 69 11.12 4.88 -0.44
C SER A 69 11.53 3.42 -0.66
N SER A 70 12.63 3.18 -1.39
CA SER A 70 13.19 1.84 -1.59
C SER A 70 13.75 1.25 -0.30
N GLU A 71 14.46 2.05 0.49
CA GLU A 71 15.05 1.66 1.77
C GLU A 71 13.97 1.38 2.82
N MET A 72 13.01 2.31 2.98
CA MET A 72 11.83 2.12 3.83
C MET A 72 11.10 0.82 3.49
N LYS A 73 10.84 0.56 2.20
CA LYS A 73 10.16 -0.67 1.75
C LYS A 73 10.96 -1.93 2.03
N ARG A 74 12.28 -1.87 1.90
CA ARG A 74 13.17 -3.00 2.21
C ARG A 74 13.15 -3.31 3.70
N THR A 75 13.19 -2.29 4.55
CA THR A 75 13.07 -2.45 6.01
C THR A 75 11.72 -3.06 6.39
N ALA A 76 10.62 -2.55 5.84
CA ALA A 76 9.29 -3.13 6.06
C ALA A 76 9.20 -4.60 5.60
N LEU A 77 9.80 -4.94 4.46
CA LEU A 77 9.83 -6.33 3.97
C LEU A 77 10.60 -7.27 4.91
N ASN A 78 11.70 -6.80 5.50
CA ASN A 78 12.44 -7.57 6.51
C ASN A 78 11.60 -7.75 7.77
N GLN A 79 10.94 -6.71 8.27
CA GLN A 79 10.05 -6.81 9.42
C GLN A 79 8.89 -7.80 9.21
N ILE A 80 8.32 -7.85 7.99
CA ILE A 80 7.30 -8.85 7.63
C ILE A 80 7.86 -10.27 7.76
N ARG A 81 9.10 -10.50 7.31
CA ARG A 81 9.78 -11.80 7.40
C ARG A 81 10.13 -12.16 8.84
N ASP A 82 10.63 -11.21 9.61
CA ASP A 82 10.98 -11.40 11.03
C ASP A 82 9.74 -11.72 11.87
N ALA A 83 8.57 -11.20 11.47
CA ALA A 83 7.28 -11.55 12.05
C ALA A 83 6.75 -12.94 11.64
N GLY A 84 7.53 -13.71 10.86
CA GLY A 84 7.18 -15.08 10.45
C GLY A 84 6.31 -15.18 9.20
N TYR A 85 6.02 -14.07 8.51
CA TYR A 85 5.31 -14.11 7.24
C TYR A 85 6.30 -14.27 6.08
N ASN A 86 6.00 -15.19 5.15
CA ASN A 86 6.82 -15.40 3.95
C ASN A 86 6.12 -14.79 2.71
N PRO A 87 6.53 -13.62 2.21
CA PRO A 87 5.94 -13.03 1.01
C PRO A 87 6.27 -13.86 -0.23
N ILE A 88 5.24 -14.46 -0.84
CA ILE A 88 5.39 -15.32 -2.04
C ILE A 88 5.25 -14.55 -3.35
N LEU A 89 4.64 -13.36 -3.31
CA LEU A 89 4.41 -12.50 -4.48
C LEU A 89 4.49 -11.04 -4.05
N VAL A 90 5.27 -10.25 -4.79
CA VAL A 90 5.37 -8.80 -4.60
C VAL A 90 5.09 -8.13 -5.93
N LEU A 91 4.12 -7.22 -5.95
CA LEU A 91 3.69 -6.51 -7.15
C LEU A 91 3.88 -5.01 -6.95
N MET A 92 4.57 -4.37 -7.89
CA MET A 92 4.66 -2.92 -7.95
C MET A 92 3.53 -2.39 -8.84
N MET A 93 2.53 -1.77 -8.22
CA MET A 93 1.42 -1.16 -8.93
C MET A 93 1.77 0.30 -9.21
N THR A 94 2.03 0.62 -10.47
CA THR A 94 2.25 1.99 -10.94
C THR A 94 1.36 2.27 -12.14
N GLN A 95 0.71 3.43 -12.15
CA GLN A 95 0.04 3.94 -13.35
C GLN A 95 1.07 4.76 -14.12
N ARG A 96 1.39 4.34 -15.34
CA ARG A 96 2.06 5.24 -16.27
C ARG A 96 1.00 6.22 -16.78
N THR A 97 1.08 7.47 -16.33
CA THR A 97 0.48 8.61 -17.01
C THR A 97 1.31 8.96 -18.23
#